data_AF-A0A0G1CWM3-F1
#
_entry.id   AF-A0A0G1CWM3-F1
#
_cell.length_a   1.000
_cell.length_b   1.000
_cell.length_c   1.000
_cell.angle_alpha   90.00
_cell.angle_beta   90.00
_cell.angle_gamma   90.00
#
_symmetry.space_group_name_H-M   'P 1'
#
loop_
_entity.id
_entity.type
_entity.pdbx_description
1 polymer ?
#
loop_
_entity_poly.entity_id
_entity_poly.type
_entity_poly.pdbx_seq_one_letter_code
_entity_poly.pdbx_strand_id
1 'polypeptide(L)'
;FRSGLKVDAVLKTDAGLLCIDSKFPMENFSKMHKGETESERQQAKKDFIADLKKHISDISKKYILPEEGTMDFALMYIPSESVYYEIVNMTEVMEIARKSRVYPVSPNTLYAHLQVLLLSFQGKELEQKSQEVWTKTLLNESFGDCERRINFEWAIPLIDIKI
;
A
#
# COMPACT_ATOMS: atom_id res chain seq x y z
N PHE A 1 -16.78 -6.98 1.59
CA PHE A 1 -17.52 -5.78 2.06
C PHE A 1 -18.86 -6.21 2.66
N ARG A 2 -19.45 -5.41 3.55
CA ARG A 2 -20.78 -5.68 4.15
C ARG A 2 -21.87 -5.82 3.10
N SER A 3 -21.68 -5.16 1.95
CA SER A 3 -22.50 -5.28 0.74
C SER A 3 -22.42 -6.63 0.01
N GLY A 4 -21.53 -7.55 0.42
CA GLY A 4 -21.29 -8.81 -0.28
C GLY A 4 -20.38 -8.70 -1.52
N LEU A 5 -19.95 -7.49 -1.88
CA LEU A 5 -19.01 -7.27 -2.97
C LEU A 5 -17.64 -7.88 -2.66
N LYS A 6 -16.98 -8.38 -3.71
CA LYS A 6 -15.63 -8.93 -3.69
C LYS A 6 -14.77 -8.15 -4.67
N VAL A 7 -13.62 -7.71 -4.19
CA VAL A 7 -12.56 -7.12 -5.01
C VAL A 7 -11.62 -8.22 -5.48
N ASP A 8 -10.95 -8.02 -6.62
CA ASP A 8 -10.05 -9.01 -7.22
C ASP A 8 -8.87 -9.35 -6.30
N ALA A 9 -8.27 -8.33 -5.67
CA ALA A 9 -7.21 -8.51 -4.68
C ALA A 9 -7.23 -7.44 -3.58
N VAL A 10 -6.70 -7.80 -2.41
CA VAL A 10 -6.49 -6.89 -1.27
C VAL A 10 -5.10 -7.09 -0.71
N LEU A 11 -4.38 -5.98 -0.51
CA LEU A 11 -3.19 -5.94 0.33
C LEU A 11 -3.58 -5.48 1.73
N LYS A 12 -3.22 -6.26 2.73
CA LYS A 12 -3.41 -5.91 4.13
C LYS A 12 -2.19 -5.14 4.61
N THR A 13 -2.41 -3.92 5.09
CA THR A 13 -1.36 -3.07 5.64
C THR A 13 -1.79 -2.56 7.02
N ASP A 14 -0.86 -2.03 7.80
CA ASP A 14 -1.19 -1.40 9.09
C ASP A 14 -2.11 -0.18 8.93
N ALA A 15 -2.09 0.46 7.76
CA ALA A 15 -2.94 1.62 7.44
C ALA A 15 -4.35 1.22 6.96
N GLY A 16 -4.60 -0.06 6.73
CA GLY A 16 -5.88 -0.57 6.25
C GLY A 16 -5.76 -1.48 5.02
N LEU A 17 -6.91 -1.79 4.43
CA LEU A 17 -7.02 -2.64 3.25
C LEU A 17 -6.83 -1.83 1.97
N LEU A 18 -5.75 -2.10 1.24
CA LEU A 18 -5.53 -1.54 -0.08
C LEU A 18 -6.17 -2.44 -1.14
N CYS A 19 -7.23 -1.95 -1.76
CA CYS A 19 -8.00 -2.69 -2.76
C CYS A 19 -7.37 -2.56 -4.15
N ILE A 20 -7.31 -3.68 -4.88
CA ILE A 20 -6.80 -3.74 -6.25
C ILE A 20 -7.85 -4.43 -7.12
N ASP A 21 -8.40 -3.70 -8.09
CA ASP A 21 -9.40 -4.22 -9.03
C ASP A 21 -8.82 -4.19 -10.46
N SER A 22 -8.96 -5.29 -11.17
CA SER A 22 -8.55 -5.44 -12.56
C SER A 22 -9.74 -5.17 -13.48
N LYS A 23 -9.63 -4.15 -14.33
CA LYS A 23 -10.64 -3.84 -15.35
C LYS A 23 -9.93 -3.39 -16.60
N PHE A 24 -10.29 -3.97 -17.74
CA PHE A 24 -9.71 -3.53 -18.99
C PHE A 24 -10.65 -3.66 -20.20
N PRO A 25 -11.06 -2.55 -20.83
CA PRO A 25 -11.83 -2.56 -22.07
C PRO A 25 -10.90 -2.83 -23.28
N MET A 26 -10.52 -4.11 -23.47
CA MET A 26 -9.66 -4.58 -24.58
C MET A 26 -10.24 -4.24 -25.96
N GLU A 27 -11.56 -4.31 -26.12
CA GLU A 27 -12.22 -4.21 -27.42
C GLU A 27 -12.07 -2.80 -28.01
N ASN A 28 -12.42 -1.77 -27.23
CA ASN A 28 -12.33 -0.37 -27.66
C ASN A 28 -10.87 0.07 -27.85
N PHE A 29 -9.94 -0.43 -27.02
CA PHE A 29 -8.51 -0.21 -27.25
C PHE A 29 -8.04 -0.78 -28.59
N SER A 30 -8.47 -2.01 -28.94
CA SER A 30 -8.13 -2.63 -30.21
C SER A 30 -8.71 -1.86 -31.40
N LYS A 31 -9.99 -1.46 -31.32
CA LYS A 31 -10.66 -0.69 -32.38
C LYS A 31 -10.04 0.70 -32.59
N MET A 32 -9.59 1.35 -31.52
CA MET A 32 -8.91 2.66 -31.60
C MET A 32 -7.61 2.58 -32.42
N HIS A 33 -6.90 1.44 -32.40
CA HIS A 33 -5.64 1.27 -33.12
C HIS A 33 -5.79 0.60 -34.49
N LYS A 34 -6.74 -0.32 -34.62
CA LYS A 34 -6.91 -1.17 -35.81
C LYS A 34 -8.16 -0.84 -36.64
N GLY A 35 -8.92 0.18 -36.26
CA GLY A 35 -10.10 0.62 -37.01
C GLY A 35 -9.73 1.00 -38.44
N GLU A 36 -10.61 0.64 -39.38
CA GLU A 36 -10.35 0.78 -40.81
C GLU A 36 -10.41 2.26 -41.23
N THR A 37 -11.26 3.04 -40.57
CA THR A 37 -11.42 4.47 -40.82
C THR A 37 -10.94 5.33 -39.65
N GLU A 38 -10.57 6.59 -39.94
CA GLU A 38 -10.26 7.57 -38.89
C GLU A 38 -11.47 7.82 -37.98
N SER A 39 -12.68 7.85 -38.54
CA SER A 39 -13.93 8.05 -37.79
C SER A 39 -14.15 6.95 -36.74
N GLU A 40 -13.96 5.68 -37.13
CA GLU A 40 -14.07 4.54 -36.21
C GLU A 40 -13.03 4.60 -35.10
N ARG A 41 -11.78 4.95 -35.44
CA ARG A 41 -10.70 5.06 -34.44
C ARG A 41 -11.00 6.16 -33.42
N GLN A 42 -11.54 7.29 -33.86
CA GLN A 42 -11.95 8.38 -32.96
C GLN A 42 -13.16 8.01 -32.09
N GLN A 43 -14.14 7.32 -32.64
CA GLN A 43 -15.29 6.87 -31.86
C GLN A 43 -14.87 5.83 -30.80
N ALA A 44 -14.07 4.85 -31.19
CA ALA A 44 -13.52 3.85 -30.27
C ALA A 44 -12.68 4.49 -29.16
N LYS A 45 -11.93 5.57 -29.46
CA LYS A 45 -11.22 6.35 -28.43
C LYS A 45 -12.16 6.98 -27.41
N LYS A 46 -13.26 7.59 -27.86
CA LYS A 46 -14.26 8.18 -26.96
C LYS A 46 -14.92 7.12 -26.08
N ASP A 47 -15.26 5.97 -26.66
CA ASP A 47 -15.89 4.87 -25.94
C ASP A 47 -14.91 4.26 -24.91
N PHE A 48 -13.65 4.07 -25.29
CA PHE A 48 -12.58 3.64 -24.39
C PHE A 48 -12.44 4.56 -23.17
N ILE A 49 -12.44 5.88 -23.40
CA ILE A 49 -12.35 6.89 -22.34
C ILE A 49 -13.59 6.85 -21.44
N ALA A 50 -14.78 6.69 -22.01
CA ALA A 50 -16.02 6.57 -21.24
C ALA A 50 -16.01 5.33 -20.34
N ASP A 51 -15.55 4.19 -20.87
CA ASP A 51 -15.42 2.94 -20.11
C ASP A 51 -14.44 3.10 -18.93
N LEU A 52 -13.27 3.71 -19.17
CA LEU A 52 -12.28 3.96 -18.12
C LEU A 52 -12.87 4.85 -17.01
N LYS A 53 -13.56 5.94 -17.37
CA LYS A 53 -14.21 6.83 -16.39
C LYS A 53 -15.25 6.09 -15.56
N LYS A 54 -16.04 5.21 -16.18
CA LYS A 54 -17.02 4.37 -15.50
C LYS A 54 -16.34 3.40 -14.52
N HIS A 55 -15.29 2.71 -14.96
CA HIS A 55 -14.54 1.79 -14.10
C HIS A 55 -13.92 2.49 -12.90
N ILE A 56 -13.32 3.67 -13.10
CA ILE A 56 -12.77 4.49 -12.02
C ILE A 56 -13.86 4.86 -11.01
N SER A 57 -15.04 5.32 -11.48
CA SER A 57 -16.15 5.68 -10.60
C SER A 57 -16.66 4.47 -9.82
N ASP A 58 -16.78 3.32 -10.48
CA ASP A 58 -17.22 2.07 -9.86
C ASP A 58 -16.25 1.59 -8.77
N ILE A 59 -14.95 1.58 -9.06
CA ILE A 59 -13.90 1.18 -8.10
C ILE A 59 -13.96 2.10 -6.87
N SER A 60 -14.01 3.40 -7.09
CA SER A 60 -14.07 4.40 -6.03
C SER A 60 -15.26 4.15 -5.09
N LYS A 61 -16.47 3.95 -5.65
CA LYS A 61 -17.69 3.72 -4.88
C LYS A 61 -17.74 2.36 -4.17
N LYS A 62 -17.18 1.32 -4.78
CA LYS A 62 -17.30 -0.05 -4.28
C LYS A 62 -16.23 -0.41 -3.26
N TYR A 63 -15.05 0.20 -3.34
CA TYR A 63 -13.85 -0.28 -2.64
C TYR A 63 -13.10 0.77 -1.83
N ILE A 64 -13.47 2.05 -1.93
CA ILE A 64 -12.93 3.10 -1.05
C ILE A 64 -13.98 3.38 0.04
N LEU A 65 -14.00 2.52 1.05
CA LEU A 65 -14.93 2.51 2.18
C LEU A 65 -14.13 2.52 3.50
N PRO A 66 -13.62 3.69 3.95
CA PRO A 66 -12.85 3.80 5.19
C PRO A 66 -13.59 3.25 6.43
N GLU A 67 -14.92 3.36 6.46
CA GLU A 67 -15.79 2.79 7.49
C GLU A 67 -15.80 1.24 7.52
N GLU A 68 -15.36 0.60 6.44
CA GLU A 68 -15.14 -0.85 6.34
C GLU A 68 -13.65 -1.22 6.46
N GLY A 69 -12.78 -0.26 6.82
CA GLY A 69 -11.34 -0.49 7.05
C GLY A 69 -10.47 -0.47 5.80
N THR A 70 -10.96 0.07 4.69
CA THR A 70 -10.12 0.29 3.50
C THR A 70 -9.27 1.54 3.66
N MET A 71 -8.20 1.62 2.86
CA MET A 71 -7.51 2.89 2.66
C MET A 71 -8.42 3.88 1.92
N ASP A 72 -8.03 5.15 1.91
CA ASP A 72 -8.75 6.24 1.22
C ASP A 72 -8.50 6.26 -0.29
N PHE A 73 -7.77 5.27 -0.83
CA PHE A 73 -7.55 5.07 -2.25
C PHE A 73 -7.56 3.59 -2.64
N ALA A 74 -7.68 3.33 -3.95
CA ALA A 74 -7.61 2.00 -4.54
C ALA A 74 -6.72 1.99 -5.79
N LEU A 75 -6.23 0.81 -6.16
CA LEU A 75 -5.46 0.60 -7.39
C LEU A 75 -6.33 -0.02 -8.49
N MET A 76 -6.24 0.51 -9.69
CA MET A 76 -6.82 -0.08 -10.90
C MET A 76 -5.71 -0.78 -11.69
N TYR A 77 -5.72 -2.11 -11.69
CA TYR A 77 -4.70 -2.90 -12.35
C TYR A 77 -4.98 -3.01 -13.86
N ILE A 78 -3.99 -2.58 -14.66
CA ILE A 78 -3.98 -2.66 -16.12
C ILE A 78 -2.93 -3.68 -16.53
N PRO A 79 -3.32 -4.86 -17.04
CA PRO A 79 -2.38 -5.97 -17.27
C PRO A 79 -1.36 -5.72 -18.39
N SER A 80 -1.63 -4.78 -19.30
CA SER A 80 -0.73 -4.45 -20.40
C SER A 80 0.00 -3.14 -20.15
N GLU A 81 1.33 -3.18 -20.16
CA GLU A 81 2.17 -1.98 -20.07
C GLU A 81 1.85 -0.98 -21.20
N SER A 82 1.73 -1.46 -22.44
CA SER A 82 1.43 -0.61 -23.59
C SER A 82 0.11 0.15 -23.43
N VAL A 83 -0.91 -0.51 -22.88
CA VAL A 83 -2.19 0.15 -22.62
C VAL A 83 -2.08 1.11 -21.43
N TYR A 84 -1.38 0.72 -20.37
CA TYR A 84 -1.13 1.61 -19.24
C TYR A 84 -0.50 2.93 -19.72
N TYR A 85 0.51 2.87 -20.59
CA TYR A 85 1.14 4.06 -21.17
C TYR A 85 0.15 4.94 -21.97
N GLU A 86 -0.78 4.32 -22.71
CA GLU A 86 -1.82 5.06 -23.42
C GLU A 86 -2.76 5.78 -22.44
N ILE A 87 -3.17 5.10 -21.35
CA ILE A 87 -4.07 5.65 -20.33
C ILE A 87 -3.42 6.82 -19.60
N VAL A 88 -2.15 6.72 -19.19
CA VAL A 88 -1.48 7.80 -18.44
C VAL A 88 -1.27 9.05 -19.29
N ASN A 89 -1.25 8.92 -20.61
CA ASN A 89 -1.20 10.04 -21.56
C ASN A 89 -2.58 10.70 -21.77
N MET A 90 -3.67 10.10 -21.31
CA MET A 90 -5.02 10.67 -21.37
C MET A 90 -5.28 11.57 -20.15
N THR A 91 -4.99 12.86 -20.27
CA THR A 91 -5.14 13.84 -19.18
C THR A 91 -6.52 13.81 -18.51
N GLU A 92 -7.60 13.73 -19.30
CA GLU A 92 -8.96 13.70 -18.77
C GLU A 92 -9.27 12.45 -17.93
N VAL A 93 -8.66 11.31 -18.25
CA VAL A 93 -8.81 10.07 -17.47
C VAL A 93 -8.03 10.19 -16.17
N MET A 94 -6.78 10.67 -16.25
CA MET A 94 -5.90 10.82 -15.09
C MET A 94 -6.44 11.85 -14.09
N GLU A 95 -7.08 12.93 -14.55
CA GLU A 95 -7.75 13.89 -13.68
C GLU A 95 -8.90 13.25 -12.88
N ILE A 96 -9.72 12.44 -13.54
CA ILE A 96 -10.85 11.75 -12.91
C ILE A 96 -10.35 10.65 -11.97
N ALA A 97 -9.32 9.91 -12.36
CA ALA A 97 -8.64 8.92 -11.54
C ALA A 97 -8.16 9.55 -10.23
N ARG A 98 -7.45 10.68 -10.32
CA ARG A 98 -6.96 11.44 -9.16
C ARG A 98 -8.10 11.94 -8.27
N LYS A 99 -9.15 12.55 -8.85
CA LYS A 99 -10.31 13.03 -8.09
C LYS A 99 -11.05 11.90 -7.37
N SER A 100 -11.09 10.72 -7.98
CA SER A 100 -11.76 9.52 -7.45
C SER A 100 -10.87 8.71 -6.50
N ARG A 101 -9.61 9.12 -6.29
CA ARG A 101 -8.59 8.40 -5.52
C ARG A 101 -8.39 6.96 -6.01
N VAL A 102 -8.44 6.77 -7.33
CA VAL A 102 -8.15 5.51 -8.00
C VAL A 102 -6.90 5.69 -8.83
N TYR A 103 -5.89 4.86 -8.59
CA TYR A 103 -4.60 4.99 -9.26
C TYR A 103 -4.41 3.84 -10.25
N PRO A 104 -4.32 4.11 -11.56
CA PRO A 104 -3.96 3.11 -12.55
C PRO A 104 -2.55 2.58 -12.26
N VAL A 105 -2.36 1.27 -12.33
CA VAL A 105 -1.05 0.62 -12.18
C VAL A 105 -0.87 -0.47 -13.22
N SER A 106 0.33 -0.54 -13.79
CA SER A 106 0.78 -1.65 -14.65
C SER A 106 1.46 -2.76 -13.82
N PRO A 107 1.80 -3.93 -14.41
CA PRO A 107 2.58 -4.96 -13.73
C PRO A 107 3.86 -4.42 -13.08
N ASN A 108 4.64 -3.60 -13.80
CA ASN A 108 5.89 -3.03 -13.29
C ASN A 108 5.62 -2.01 -12.19
N THR A 109 4.61 -1.16 -12.38
CA THR A 109 4.26 -0.12 -11.41
C THR A 109 3.76 -0.75 -10.12
N LEU A 110 2.90 -1.78 -10.20
CA LEU A 110 2.42 -2.54 -9.05
C LEU A 110 3.57 -3.23 -8.32
N TYR A 111 4.49 -3.87 -9.07
CA TYR A 111 5.67 -4.49 -8.48
C TYR A 111 6.53 -3.48 -7.70
N ALA A 112 6.75 -2.29 -8.26
CA ALA A 112 7.48 -1.22 -7.55
C ALA A 112 6.77 -0.79 -6.27
N HIS A 113 5.43 -0.64 -6.29
CA HIS A 113 4.66 -0.32 -5.07
C HIS A 113 4.78 -1.40 -4.01
N LEU A 114 4.70 -2.67 -4.41
CA LEU A 114 4.90 -3.80 -3.51
C LEU A 114 6.29 -3.76 -2.87
N GLN A 115 7.35 -3.52 -3.64
CA GLN A 115 8.71 -3.41 -3.12
C GLN A 115 8.84 -2.30 -2.06
N VAL A 116 8.25 -1.14 -2.31
CA VAL A 116 8.24 -0.03 -1.33
C VAL A 116 7.50 -0.42 -0.05
N LEU A 117 6.36 -1.12 -0.16
CA LEU A 117 5.62 -1.62 1.00
C LEU A 117 6.42 -2.66 1.79
N LEU A 118 7.08 -3.60 1.11
CA LEU A 118 7.94 -4.59 1.76
C LEU A 118 9.08 -3.92 2.54
N LEU A 119 9.76 -2.94 1.93
CA LEU A 119 10.82 -2.18 2.58
C LEU A 119 10.30 -1.41 3.80
N SER A 120 9.11 -0.83 3.71
CA SER A 120 8.48 -0.15 4.85
C SER A 120 8.23 -1.11 6.02
N PHE A 121 7.76 -2.33 5.73
CA PHE A 121 7.54 -3.35 6.77
C PHE A 121 8.84 -3.83 7.41
N GLN A 122 9.89 -4.05 6.60
CA GLN A 122 11.21 -4.43 7.11
C GLN A 122 11.82 -3.32 8.00
N GLY A 123 11.66 -2.06 7.61
CA GLY A 123 12.10 -0.92 8.41
C GLY A 123 11.43 -0.87 9.79
N LYS A 124 10.10 -1.11 9.84
CA LYS A 124 9.36 -1.17 11.11
C LYS A 124 9.81 -2.31 12.01
N GLU A 125 10.03 -3.50 11.45
CA GLU A 125 10.50 -4.66 12.23
C GLU A 125 11.89 -4.41 12.82
N LEU A 126 12.78 -3.78 12.06
CA LEU A 126 14.11 -3.40 12.53
C LEU A 126 14.05 -2.36 13.65
N GLU A 127 13.16 -1.37 13.53
CA GLU A 127 12.95 -0.34 14.56
C GLU A 127 12.51 -0.96 15.89
N GLN A 128 11.54 -1.89 15.85
CA GLN A 128 11.06 -2.60 17.04
C GLN A 128 12.17 -3.41 17.72
N LYS A 129 12.92 -4.20 16.93
CA LYS A 129 14.06 -4.97 17.44
C LYS A 129 15.14 -4.08 18.05
N SER A 130 15.42 -2.94 17.42
CA SER A 130 16.34 -1.94 17.95
C SER A 130 15.86 -1.44 19.31
N GLN A 131 14.59 -0.99 19.43
CA GLN A 131 14.03 -0.51 20.70
C GLN A 131 14.09 -1.54 21.83
N GLU A 132 13.85 -2.82 21.53
CA GLU A 132 14.00 -3.90 22.51
C GLU A 132 15.44 -4.05 23.01
N VAL A 133 16.41 -4.02 22.10
CA VAL A 133 17.83 -4.10 22.45
C VAL A 133 18.25 -2.87 23.25
N TRP A 134 17.88 -1.66 22.82
CA TRP A 134 18.14 -0.42 23.56
C TRP A 134 17.55 -0.46 24.97
N THR A 135 16.30 -0.90 25.12
CA THR A 135 15.64 -1.03 26.42
C THR A 135 16.37 -2.03 27.31
N LYS A 136 16.76 -3.20 26.77
CA LYS A 136 17.53 -4.21 27.52
C LYS A 136 18.90 -3.67 27.95
N THR A 137 19.59 -2.92 27.10
CA THR A 137 20.87 -2.28 27.44
C THR A 137 20.70 -1.24 28.54
N LEU A 138 19.71 -0.33 28.42
CA LEU A 138 19.43 0.70 29.44
C LEU A 138 19.01 0.09 30.78
N LEU A 139 18.21 -0.99 30.76
CA LEU A 139 17.88 -1.74 31.97
C LEU A 139 19.15 -2.33 32.59
N ASN A 140 19.99 -3.02 31.83
CA ASN A 140 21.24 -3.58 32.34
C ASN A 140 22.19 -2.51 32.92
N GLU A 141 22.31 -1.35 32.28
CA GLU A 141 23.10 -0.23 32.81
C GLU A 141 22.51 0.30 34.12
N SER A 142 21.18 0.45 34.19
CA SER A 142 20.48 0.91 35.41
C SER A 142 20.58 -0.10 36.56
N PHE A 143 20.50 -1.40 36.27
CA PHE A 143 20.72 -2.47 37.24
C PHE A 143 22.18 -2.50 37.72
N GLY A 144 23.16 -2.36 36.81
CA GLY A 144 24.58 -2.27 37.17
C GLY A 144 24.92 -1.05 38.02
N ASP A 145 24.24 0.07 37.84
CA ASP A 145 24.39 1.26 38.69
C ASP A 145 23.73 1.11 40.06
N CYS A 146 22.60 0.40 40.12
CA CYS A 146 21.97 0.03 41.39
C CYS A 146 22.88 -0.91 42.20
N GLU A 147 23.48 -1.92 41.56
CA GLU A 147 24.40 -2.86 42.19
C GLU A 147 25.70 -2.17 42.67
N ARG A 148 26.20 -1.17 41.94
CA ARG A 148 27.31 -0.31 42.39
C ARG A 148 26.96 0.59 43.56
N ARG A 149 25.71 1.08 43.66
CA ARG A 149 25.23 1.86 44.82
C ARG A 149 24.99 1.00 46.06
N ILE A 150 24.49 -0.23 45.89
CA ILE A 150 24.30 -1.18 47.01
C ILE A 150 25.67 -1.62 47.57
N ASN A 151 26.71 -1.71 46.74
CA ASN A 151 28.08 -2.01 47.16
C ASN A 151 28.85 -0.84 47.81
N PHE A 152 28.29 0.38 47.87
CA PHE A 152 28.96 1.55 48.46
C PHE A 152 28.43 1.98 49.84
N GLU A 153 27.37 1.34 50.36
CA GLU A 153 26.77 1.70 51.66
C GLU A 153 27.04 0.73 52.83
N TRP A 154 27.77 -0.38 52.64
CA TRP A 154 28.00 -1.36 53.72
C TRP A 154 29.43 -1.91 53.83
N ALA A 155 30.46 -1.07 53.65
CA ALA A 155 31.80 -1.42 54.12
C ALA A 155 31.93 -1.22 55.65
N ILE A 156 31.27 -2.09 56.44
CA ILE A 156 31.57 -2.28 57.86
C ILE A 156 32.05 -3.73 58.02
N PRO A 157 33.26 -3.98 58.57
CA PRO A 157 33.72 -5.34 58.80
C PRO A 157 33.07 -5.86 60.07
N LEU A 158 32.50 -7.08 60.05
CA LEU A 158 32.64 -8.11 61.10
C LEU A 158 31.56 -9.21 61.01
N ILE A 159 32.07 -10.45 61.10
CA ILE A 159 31.50 -11.68 61.69
C ILE A 159 30.97 -12.77 60.75
N ASP A 160 31.66 -13.90 60.87
CA ASP A 160 31.46 -15.28 60.42
C ASP A 160 30.12 -15.95 60.82
N ILE A 161 29.63 -16.81 59.91
CA ILE A 161 29.00 -18.16 60.12
C ILE A 161 27.64 -18.17 60.88
N LYS A 162 26.57 -18.97 60.64
CA LYS A 162 26.16 -20.25 60.00
C LYS A 162 24.63 -20.08 59.70
N ILE A 163 23.97 -20.77 58.77
CA ILE A 163 23.59 -22.21 58.68
C ILE A 163 23.49 -22.57 57.21
#